data_AF-A0AAJ3NB23-F1
#
_entry.id   AF-A0AAJ3NB23-F1
#
_cell.length_a   1.000
_cell.length_b   1.000
_cell.length_c   1.000
_cell.angle_alpha   90.00
_cell.angle_beta   90.00
_cell.angle_gamma   90.00
#
_symmetry.space_group_name_H-M   'P 1'
#
loop_
_entity.id
_entity.type
_entity.pdbx_description
1 polymer ?
#
loop_
_entity_poly.entity_id
_entity_poly.type
_entity_poly.pdbx_seq_one_letter_code
_entity_poly.pdbx_strand_id
1 'polypeptide(L)'
;MKQLLLSVFTIVIVASCEPKEPPITIDVYSDLGYKNIAETPPINGEKYFISSSKEGFFKDTSQFDLDRGGYFVFYKVNNELYMANASGKWGQQSYGKVEELSKKVEETNTSTFKWYYHNSYNNKSGCAIITLVKTHTPKETRFTLQMNYSGLKVSYGGFVDIF
;
A
#
# COMPACT_ATOMS: atom_id res chain seq x y z
N MET A 1 -13.63 -1.17 -55.99
CA MET A 1 -14.17 -1.36 -54.64
C MET A 1 -13.01 -1.67 -53.70
N LYS A 2 -12.58 -0.73 -52.85
CA LYS A 2 -11.53 -0.95 -51.86
C LYS A 2 -12.17 -1.00 -50.48
N GLN A 3 -12.02 -2.15 -49.84
CA GLN A 3 -12.57 -2.51 -48.54
C GLN A 3 -11.80 -1.75 -47.45
N LEU A 4 -12.50 -0.94 -46.65
CA LEU A 4 -11.93 -0.20 -45.54
C LEU A 4 -11.78 -1.16 -44.35
N LEU A 5 -10.55 -1.58 -44.05
CA LEU A 5 -10.22 -2.32 -42.83
C LEU A 5 -10.34 -1.35 -41.64
N LEU A 6 -11.41 -1.47 -40.85
CA LEU A 6 -11.45 -0.90 -39.51
C LEU A 6 -10.55 -1.73 -38.60
N SER A 7 -9.34 -1.24 -38.37
CA SER A 7 -8.48 -1.69 -37.27
C SER A 7 -9.09 -1.18 -35.96
N VAL A 8 -9.72 -2.11 -35.21
CA VAL A 8 -10.18 -1.86 -33.85
C VAL A 8 -8.94 -1.77 -32.96
N PHE A 9 -8.53 -0.55 -32.61
CA PHE A 9 -7.53 -0.34 -31.58
C PHE A 9 -8.14 -0.70 -30.22
N THR A 10 -7.83 -1.89 -29.72
CA THR A 10 -8.08 -2.26 -28.33
C THR A 10 -7.18 -1.39 -27.46
N ILE A 11 -7.74 -0.33 -26.87
CA ILE A 11 -7.04 0.50 -25.88
C ILE A 11 -6.86 -0.36 -24.63
N VAL A 12 -5.68 -0.97 -24.49
CA VAL A 12 -5.24 -1.52 -23.21
C VAL A 12 -4.92 -0.33 -22.34
N ILE A 13 -5.83 0.05 -21.45
CA ILE A 13 -5.56 1.03 -20.40
C ILE A 13 -4.57 0.35 -19.43
N VAL A 14 -3.28 0.45 -19.74
CA VAL A 14 -2.24 0.19 -18.75
C VAL A 14 -2.39 1.33 -17.76
N ALA A 15 -3.01 1.06 -16.61
CA ALA A 15 -3.11 2.04 -15.53
C ALA A 15 -1.69 2.34 -15.04
N SER A 16 -1.04 3.34 -15.64
CA SER A 16 0.27 3.82 -15.23
C SER A 16 0.15 4.34 -13.79
N CYS A 17 0.99 3.82 -12.90
CA CYS A 17 1.14 4.31 -11.54
C CYS A 17 2.34 5.26 -11.56
N GLU A 18 2.09 6.51 -11.92
CA GLU A 18 3.13 7.53 -11.91
C GLU A 18 3.19 8.17 -10.53
N PRO A 19 4.39 8.40 -9.97
CA PRO A 19 4.51 9.21 -8.77
C PRO A 19 3.83 10.56 -9.04
N LYS A 20 2.92 10.98 -8.18
CA LYS A 20 2.53 12.39 -8.16
C LYS A 20 3.71 13.15 -7.60
N GLU A 21 4.16 14.19 -8.28
CA GLU A 21 5.11 15.12 -7.68
C GLU A 21 4.54 15.54 -6.32
N PRO A 22 5.33 15.46 -5.23
CA PRO A 22 4.89 16.05 -3.99
C PRO A 22 4.61 17.53 -4.32
N PRO A 23 3.45 18.08 -3.93
CA PRO A 23 3.16 19.48 -4.20
C PRO A 23 4.36 20.34 -3.77
N ILE A 24 4.90 21.12 -4.71
CA ILE A 24 6.09 21.94 -4.50
C ILE A 24 5.76 23.00 -3.43
N THR A 25 6.56 22.95 -2.35
CA THR A 25 6.58 23.79 -1.13
C THR A 25 5.26 23.76 -0.33
N ILE A 26 5.24 23.63 1.00
CA ILE A 26 6.01 24.23 2.09
C ILE A 26 5.97 23.18 3.24
N ASP A 27 6.59 23.47 4.38
CA ASP A 27 6.46 22.85 5.72
C ASP A 27 5.10 22.22 6.16
N VAL A 28 4.07 22.18 5.34
CA VAL A 28 2.77 21.59 5.65
C VAL A 28 2.86 20.09 5.94
N TYR A 29 3.80 19.33 5.35
CA TYR A 29 3.99 17.92 5.75
C TYR A 29 4.82 17.75 7.02
N SER A 30 5.66 18.73 7.38
CA SER A 30 6.36 18.80 8.67
C SER A 30 5.42 19.31 9.80
N ASP A 31 4.49 20.20 9.48
CA ASP A 31 3.47 20.79 10.38
C ASP A 31 2.22 19.91 10.53
N LEU A 32 1.91 19.03 9.58
CA LEU A 32 0.88 18.00 9.74
C LEU A 32 1.29 16.85 10.68
N GLY A 33 2.43 16.96 11.37
CA GLY A 33 2.76 16.07 12.47
C GLY A 33 2.91 14.59 12.06
N TYR A 34 3.21 14.26 10.80
CA TYR A 34 3.45 12.88 10.37
C TYR A 34 4.83 12.38 10.83
N LYS A 35 5.11 12.53 12.13
CA LYS A 35 6.32 12.05 12.79
C LYS A 35 6.23 10.59 13.23
N ASN A 36 5.05 9.98 13.25
CA ASN A 36 4.93 8.61 13.71
C ASN A 36 3.54 8.03 13.41
N ILE A 37 3.46 6.78 12.92
CA ILE A 37 2.21 5.99 13.02
C ILE A 37 1.72 5.89 14.47
N ALA A 38 2.59 6.12 15.46
CA ALA A 38 2.20 6.21 16.86
C ALA A 38 1.17 7.31 17.18
N GLU A 39 0.99 8.32 16.32
CA GLU A 39 0.12 9.46 16.62
C GLU A 39 -1.24 9.42 15.92
N THR A 40 -1.35 8.83 14.72
CA THR A 40 -2.64 8.71 14.01
C THR A 40 -3.24 7.31 14.24
N PRO A 41 -4.42 7.20 14.89
CA PRO A 41 -5.06 5.92 15.12
C PRO A 41 -5.37 5.18 13.80
N PRO A 42 -5.10 3.86 13.72
CA PRO A 42 -5.54 3.06 12.59
C PRO A 42 -7.06 3.04 12.47
N ILE A 43 -7.56 2.92 11.24
CA ILE A 43 -8.97 2.64 11.00
C ILE A 43 -9.33 1.32 11.70
N ASN A 44 -10.41 1.35 12.48
CA ASN A 44 -10.88 0.22 13.29
C ASN A 44 -9.85 -0.35 14.29
N GLY A 45 -8.76 0.38 14.58
CA GLY A 45 -7.67 -0.13 15.43
C GLY A 45 -6.85 -1.27 14.80
N GLU A 46 -7.03 -1.53 13.50
CA GLU A 46 -6.42 -2.68 12.81
C GLU A 46 -4.95 -2.46 12.46
N LYS A 47 -4.11 -3.47 12.76
CA LYS A 47 -2.73 -3.59 12.25
C LYS A 47 -2.56 -4.90 11.50
N TYR A 48 -1.88 -4.84 10.36
CA TYR A 48 -1.66 -5.95 9.44
C TYR A 48 -0.22 -6.44 9.59
N PHE A 49 0.03 -7.37 10.52
CA PHE A 49 1.37 -7.87 10.83
C PHE A 49 1.91 -8.80 9.76
N ILE A 50 3.09 -8.48 9.23
CA ILE A 50 3.72 -9.27 8.18
C ILE A 50 4.39 -10.50 8.81
N SER A 51 3.99 -11.68 8.35
CA SER A 51 4.62 -12.95 8.74
C SER A 51 5.30 -13.65 7.57
N SER A 52 5.01 -13.25 6.33
CA SER A 52 5.68 -13.74 5.13
C SER A 52 5.78 -12.65 4.07
N SER A 53 6.86 -12.68 3.29
CA SER A 53 7.01 -11.79 2.15
C SER A 53 7.91 -12.39 1.06
N LYS A 54 7.65 -11.99 -0.19
CA LYS A 54 8.42 -12.41 -1.36
C LYS A 54 8.55 -11.27 -2.35
N GLU A 55 9.74 -11.09 -2.88
CA GLU A 55 10.08 -10.17 -3.97
C GLU A 55 10.33 -10.98 -5.26
N GLY A 56 9.55 -10.69 -6.30
CA GLY A 56 9.59 -11.46 -7.55
C GLY A 56 9.24 -12.94 -7.33
N PHE A 57 9.83 -13.81 -8.14
CA PHE A 57 9.50 -15.25 -8.13
C PHE A 57 10.33 -16.06 -7.12
N PHE A 58 11.55 -15.62 -6.79
CA PHE A 58 12.53 -16.47 -6.09
C PHE A 58 13.05 -15.91 -4.76
N LYS A 59 12.83 -14.63 -4.44
CA LYS A 59 13.46 -14.01 -3.28
C LYS A 59 12.48 -13.95 -2.11
N ASP A 60 12.66 -14.86 -1.16
CA ASP A 60 11.99 -14.78 0.14
C ASP A 60 12.59 -13.65 0.97
N THR A 61 11.76 -12.73 1.43
CA THR A 61 12.16 -11.57 2.24
C THR A 61 11.57 -11.60 3.64
N SER A 62 10.94 -12.72 4.03
CA SER A 62 10.15 -12.82 5.26
C SER A 62 10.98 -12.50 6.51
N GLN A 63 12.22 -13.00 6.58
CA GLN A 63 13.08 -12.76 7.74
C GLN A 63 13.38 -11.27 7.93
N PHE A 64 13.62 -10.54 6.85
CA PHE A 64 13.82 -9.09 6.91
C PHE A 64 12.58 -8.37 7.46
N ASP A 65 11.38 -8.76 7.03
CA ASP A 65 10.14 -8.17 7.54
C ASP A 65 9.86 -8.53 9.01
N LEU A 66 10.24 -9.71 9.46
CA LEU A 66 10.14 -10.12 10.87
C LEU A 66 11.15 -9.36 11.75
N ASP A 67 12.39 -9.21 11.27
CA ASP A 67 13.47 -8.54 11.99
C ASP A 67 13.18 -7.06 12.19
N ARG A 68 12.53 -6.42 11.23
CA ARG A 68 12.11 -5.01 11.32
C ARG A 68 10.79 -4.82 12.08
N GLY A 69 10.06 -5.90 12.39
CA GLY A 69 8.73 -5.83 12.98
C GLY A 69 7.75 -5.16 12.03
N GLY A 70 7.70 -5.68 10.79
CA GLY A 70 6.94 -5.12 9.69
C GLY A 70 5.43 -5.26 9.85
N TYR A 71 4.71 -4.18 9.63
CA TYR A 71 3.25 -4.19 9.58
C TYR A 71 2.72 -3.11 8.65
N PHE A 72 1.50 -3.30 8.16
CA PHE A 72 0.74 -2.24 7.49
C PHE A 72 -0.33 -1.66 8.42
N VAL A 73 -0.66 -0.39 8.21
CA VAL A 73 -1.81 0.29 8.82
C VAL A 73 -2.52 1.13 7.78
N PHE A 74 -3.84 1.21 7.91
CA PHE A 74 -4.67 2.17 7.21
C PHE A 74 -5.18 3.20 8.20
N TYR A 75 -5.20 4.47 7.81
CA TYR A 75 -5.62 5.57 8.67
C TYR A 75 -6.27 6.69 7.83
N LYS A 76 -6.96 7.62 8.50
CA LYS A 76 -7.60 8.76 7.83
C LYS A 76 -6.94 10.08 8.19
N VAL A 77 -6.82 10.95 7.20
CA VAL A 77 -6.33 12.32 7.34
C VAL A 77 -7.29 13.21 6.60
N ASN A 78 -7.95 14.14 7.30
CA ASN A 78 -8.97 15.00 6.67
C ASN A 78 -10.01 14.21 5.85
N ASN A 79 -10.44 13.05 6.40
CA ASN A 79 -11.37 12.10 5.77
C ASN A 79 -10.86 11.40 4.48
N GLU A 80 -9.59 11.55 4.14
CA GLU A 80 -8.94 10.83 3.05
C GLU A 80 -8.20 9.59 3.58
N LEU A 81 -8.18 8.51 2.79
CA LEU A 81 -7.56 7.24 3.17
C LEU A 81 -6.05 7.27 2.90
N TYR A 82 -5.29 6.78 3.87
CA TYR A 82 -3.84 6.63 3.80
C TYR A 82 -3.45 5.22 4.24
N MET A 83 -2.27 4.80 3.78
CA MET A 83 -1.63 3.56 4.21
C MET A 83 -0.19 3.85 4.60
N ALA A 84 0.31 3.12 5.59
CA ALA A 84 1.74 3.04 5.86
C ALA A 84 2.22 1.59 5.96
N ASN A 85 3.44 1.35 5.47
CA ASN A 85 4.26 0.18 5.72
C ASN A 85 5.32 0.58 6.76
N ALA A 86 5.18 0.05 7.96
CA ALA A 86 5.94 0.46 9.14
C ALA A 86 6.97 -0.58 9.53
N SER A 87 8.15 -0.12 9.96
CA SER A 87 9.14 -0.90 10.69
C SER A 87 9.05 -0.55 12.18
N GLY A 88 8.30 -1.34 12.93
CA GLY A 88 8.06 -1.08 14.35
C GLY A 88 9.34 -1.09 15.19
N LYS A 89 10.33 -1.91 14.81
CA LYS A 89 11.60 -2.01 15.56
C LYS A 89 12.65 -0.99 15.12
N TRP A 90 12.62 -0.54 13.86
CA TRP A 90 13.65 0.40 13.35
C TRP A 90 13.17 1.85 13.29
N GLY A 91 11.90 2.13 13.60
CA GLY A 91 11.37 3.49 13.61
C GLY A 91 11.35 4.13 12.21
N GLN A 92 11.17 3.32 11.17
CA GLN A 92 11.14 3.76 9.77
C GLN A 92 9.82 3.36 9.12
N GLN A 93 9.41 4.10 8.09
CA GLN A 93 8.17 3.81 7.38
C GLN A 93 8.16 4.35 5.96
N SER A 94 7.34 3.72 5.14
CA SER A 94 6.79 4.29 3.92
C SER A 94 5.33 4.62 4.17
N TYR A 95 4.87 5.81 3.84
CA TYR A 95 3.51 6.26 4.14
C TYR A 95 2.96 7.16 3.05
N GLY A 96 1.63 7.21 2.90
CA GLY A 96 1.00 8.17 2.02
C GLY A 96 -0.39 7.77 1.55
N LYS A 97 -0.89 8.55 0.60
CA LYS A 97 -2.30 8.56 0.22
C LYS A 97 -2.71 7.32 -0.57
N VAL A 98 -3.91 6.83 -0.29
CA VAL A 98 -4.56 5.73 -1.00
C VAL A 98 -5.63 6.31 -1.92
N GLU A 99 -5.58 5.94 -3.20
CA GLU A 99 -6.64 6.19 -4.17
C GLU A 99 -7.27 4.86 -4.57
N GLU A 100 -8.49 4.63 -4.10
CA GLU A 100 -9.20 3.38 -4.32
C GLU A 100 -9.58 3.24 -5.80
N LEU A 101 -9.20 2.12 -6.41
CA LEU A 101 -9.54 1.78 -7.80
C LEU A 101 -10.77 0.88 -7.88
N SER A 102 -11.15 0.27 -6.76
CA SER A 102 -12.29 -0.63 -6.64
C SER A 102 -13.12 -0.28 -5.39
N LYS A 103 -13.86 -1.25 -4.85
CA LYS A 103 -14.54 -1.14 -3.56
C LYS A 103 -13.60 -0.69 -2.44
N LYS A 104 -14.17 -0.02 -1.44
CA LYS A 104 -13.42 0.57 -0.34
C LYS A 104 -12.70 -0.46 0.51
N VAL A 105 -11.47 -0.17 0.94
CA VAL A 105 -10.63 -1.03 1.80
C VAL A 105 -11.32 -1.43 3.11
N GLU A 106 -12.22 -0.58 3.58
CA GLU A 106 -12.99 -0.75 4.82
C GLU A 106 -14.17 -1.73 4.65
N GLU A 107 -14.73 -1.86 3.44
CA GLU A 107 -16.04 -2.47 3.20
C GLU A 107 -15.96 -3.81 2.48
N THR A 108 -14.77 -4.31 2.16
CA THR A 108 -14.63 -5.52 1.35
C THR A 108 -13.44 -6.39 1.74
N ASN A 109 -13.59 -7.68 1.48
CA ASN A 109 -12.52 -8.67 1.61
C ASN A 109 -11.43 -8.46 0.56
N THR A 110 -11.74 -7.93 -0.63
CA THR A 110 -10.75 -7.74 -1.70
C THR A 110 -10.80 -6.33 -2.24
N SER A 111 -9.70 -5.60 -2.09
CA SER A 111 -9.58 -4.20 -2.51
C SER A 111 -8.35 -4.00 -3.39
N THR A 112 -8.50 -3.22 -4.46
CA THR A 112 -7.40 -2.77 -5.30
C THR A 112 -7.34 -1.24 -5.27
N PHE A 113 -6.15 -0.70 -5.07
CA PHE A 113 -5.93 0.74 -4.94
C PHE A 113 -4.54 1.17 -5.39
N LYS A 114 -4.39 2.45 -5.73
CA LYS A 114 -3.08 3.10 -5.87
C LYS A 114 -2.63 3.62 -4.52
N TRP A 115 -1.34 3.48 -4.24
CA TRP A 115 -0.71 4.03 -3.05
C TRP A 115 0.46 4.92 -3.46
N TYR A 116 0.32 6.20 -3.12
CA TYR A 116 1.33 7.24 -3.34
C TYR A 116 2.12 7.40 -2.06
N TYR A 117 3.32 6.82 -2.02
CA TYR A 117 4.11 6.71 -0.79
C TYR A 117 5.30 7.68 -0.77
N HIS A 118 5.71 8.03 0.44
CA HIS A 118 6.94 8.70 0.78
C HIS A 118 7.70 7.90 1.84
N ASN A 119 9.01 7.78 1.68
CA ASN A 119 9.88 6.98 2.55
C ASN A 119 10.60 7.87 3.56
N SER A 120 10.45 7.60 4.86
CA SER A 120 11.15 8.37 5.90
C SER A 120 12.67 8.12 5.95
N TYR A 121 13.14 7.00 5.38
CA TYR A 121 14.54 6.56 5.49
C TYR A 121 15.45 7.04 4.35
N ASN A 122 14.88 7.56 3.25
CA ASN A 122 15.67 8.10 2.14
C ASN A 122 14.98 9.27 1.39
N ASN A 123 13.86 9.77 1.92
CA ASN A 123 13.05 10.86 1.37
C ASN A 123 12.58 10.65 -0.07
N LYS A 124 12.60 9.41 -0.58
CA LYS A 124 12.07 9.10 -1.92
C LYS A 124 10.57 8.87 -1.85
N SER A 125 9.89 9.30 -2.90
CA SER A 125 8.48 9.04 -3.12
C SER A 125 8.26 8.12 -4.31
N GLY A 126 7.09 7.46 -4.38
CA GLY A 126 6.73 6.58 -5.47
C GLY A 126 5.23 6.27 -5.52
N CYS A 127 4.86 5.41 -6.47
CA CYS A 127 3.50 4.93 -6.66
C CYS A 127 3.52 3.40 -6.75
N ALA A 128 2.59 2.75 -6.05
CA ALA A 128 2.36 1.31 -6.16
C ALA A 128 0.88 1.01 -6.41
N ILE A 129 0.60 -0.01 -7.22
CA ILE A 129 -0.74 -0.60 -7.30
C ILE A 129 -0.77 -1.79 -6.35
N ILE A 130 -1.73 -1.76 -5.43
CA ILE A 130 -1.89 -2.76 -4.38
C ILE A 130 -3.20 -3.52 -4.57
N THR A 131 -3.15 -4.83 -4.39
CA THR A 131 -4.32 -5.68 -4.16
C THR A 131 -4.21 -6.27 -2.76
N LEU A 132 -5.14 -5.92 -1.89
CA LEU A 132 -5.30 -6.45 -0.55
C LEU A 132 -6.45 -7.45 -0.53
N VAL A 133 -6.21 -8.64 0.03
CA VAL A 133 -7.23 -9.64 0.32
C VAL A 133 -7.22 -9.94 1.80
N LYS A 134 -8.36 -9.81 2.47
CA LYS A 134 -8.63 -10.20 3.85
C LYS A 134 -9.45 -11.49 3.86
N THR A 135 -9.04 -12.45 4.67
CA THR A 135 -9.76 -13.71 4.88
C THR A 135 -10.10 -13.82 6.35
N HIS A 136 -11.38 -13.79 6.66
CA HIS A 136 -11.88 -13.93 8.02
C HIS A 136 -12.15 -15.40 8.32
N THR A 137 -11.56 -15.91 9.39
CA THR A 137 -11.87 -17.22 9.98
C THR A 137 -12.39 -17.03 11.39
N PRO A 138 -13.04 -18.03 12.01
CA PRO A 138 -13.46 -17.93 13.40
C PRO A 138 -12.34 -17.69 14.42
N LYS A 139 -11.08 -17.98 14.03
CA LYS A 139 -9.91 -17.89 14.93
C LYS A 139 -9.10 -16.60 14.73
N GLU A 140 -8.98 -16.16 13.48
CA GLU A 140 -8.14 -15.01 13.11
C GLU A 140 -8.61 -14.39 11.79
N THR A 141 -8.22 -13.15 11.58
CA THR A 141 -8.25 -12.51 10.26
C THR A 141 -6.86 -12.58 9.66
N ARG A 142 -6.74 -13.17 8.47
CA ARG A 142 -5.50 -13.19 7.69
C ARG A 142 -5.56 -12.19 6.56
N PHE A 143 -4.41 -11.73 6.09
CA PHE A 143 -4.32 -10.93 4.87
C PHE A 143 -3.26 -11.44 3.90
N THR A 144 -3.46 -11.11 2.63
CA THR A 144 -2.41 -11.08 1.62
C THR A 144 -2.43 -9.74 0.93
N LEU A 145 -1.26 -9.17 0.68
CA LEU A 145 -1.08 -7.89 0.00
C LEU A 145 -0.10 -8.08 -1.15
N GLN A 146 -0.58 -7.88 -2.38
CA GLN A 146 0.28 -7.84 -3.57
C GLN A 146 0.52 -6.39 -3.95
N MET A 147 1.78 -6.01 -4.06
CA MET A 147 2.23 -4.66 -4.39
C MET A 147 3.02 -4.71 -5.70
N ASN A 148 2.65 -3.86 -6.65
CA ASN A 148 3.36 -3.70 -7.92
C ASN A 148 3.85 -2.27 -8.06
N TYR A 149 5.16 -2.07 -8.18
CA TYR A 149 5.78 -0.76 -8.38
C TYR A 149 7.02 -0.90 -9.26
N SER A 150 7.22 0.02 -10.21
CA SER A 150 8.42 0.06 -11.07
C SER A 150 8.78 -1.27 -11.74
N GLY A 151 7.77 -2.07 -12.14
CA GLY A 151 7.97 -3.41 -12.73
C GLY A 151 8.35 -4.52 -11.73
N LEU A 152 8.54 -4.19 -10.45
CA LEU A 152 8.72 -5.15 -9.37
C LEU A 152 7.37 -5.55 -8.79
N LYS A 153 7.26 -6.84 -8.44
CA LYS A 153 6.13 -7.40 -7.72
C LYS A 153 6.61 -7.90 -6.37
N VAL A 154 5.98 -7.41 -5.31
CA VAL A 154 6.22 -7.87 -3.94
C VAL A 154 4.91 -8.38 -3.38
N SER A 155 4.96 -9.48 -2.65
CA SER A 155 3.80 -10.04 -1.96
C SER A 155 4.08 -10.17 -0.48
N TYR A 156 3.08 -9.86 0.33
CA TYR A 156 3.11 -9.98 1.78
C TYR A 156 1.94 -10.84 2.23
N GLY A 157 2.14 -11.60 3.30
CA GLY A 157 1.10 -12.36 3.98
C GLY A 157 1.24 -12.22 5.49
N GLY A 158 0.12 -12.37 6.19
CA GLY A 158 0.11 -12.21 7.63
C GLY A 158 -1.26 -12.29 8.26
N PHE A 159 -1.36 -11.72 9.45
CA PHE A 159 -2.57 -11.66 10.26
C PHE A 159 -2.91 -10.21 10.63
N VAL A 160 -4.18 -9.98 10.95
CA VAL A 160 -4.70 -8.69 11.38
C VAL A 160 -5.08 -8.80 12.85
N ASP A 161 -4.65 -7.82 13.65
CA ASP A 161 -4.99 -7.70 15.07
C ASP A 161 -5.52 -6.29 15.38
N ILE A 162 -6.30 -6.17 16.46
CA ILE A 162 -6.98 -4.94 16.88
C ILE A 162 -6.38 -4.48 18.22
N PHE A 163 -6.03 -3.20 18.32
CA PHE A 163 -5.47 -2.59 19.55
C PHE A 163 -6.31 -1.42 20.06
#